data_AF-A0A5Q4H653-F1
#
_entry.id   AF-A0A5Q4H653-F1
#
_cell.length_a   1.000
_cell.length_b   1.000
_cell.length_c   1.000
_cell.angle_alpha   90.00
_cell.angle_beta   90.00
_cell.angle_gamma   90.00
#
_symmetry.space_group_name_H-M   'P 1'
#
loop_
_entity.id
_entity.type
_entity.pdbx_description
1 polymer ?
#
loop_
_entity_poly.entity_id
_entity_poly.type
_entity_poly.pdbx_seq_one_letter_code
_entity_poly.pdbx_strand_id
1 'polypeptide(L)'
;MTVPEMGAQRRGTRVTFLDQTGAKSVEAIIADSVVVRRILPNIVTKMNLPVMGPDGQPMSYSLDHKEGSRRLREEQTLPEAHVRDGDHLIVYPEIVAGSGIRHSPRYRRLCSDQRALQQLKATSPVFDYAAYCSGTGQPPEAYLITFQGRGLYRPEGSSEVLVCEHHQVLVRLGADYPRQIPELVWKTPIYHPNISSNGIVCLGGYSTYWAPSLQLDQLCEMLWDMIRYRNYDVDSPYNREAAHWVRGQTTFTFPIDPRPLRLQELVPVSCVDRSISDDSPIRILDDTLEIVEAELILQPDDPVGSPEILYID
;
A
#
# COMPACT_ATOMS: atom_id res chain seq x y z
N MET A 1 -50.41 -3.16 -43.05
CA MET A 1 -49.16 -3.65 -43.67
C MET A 1 -48.05 -2.73 -43.22
N THR A 2 -47.11 -3.28 -42.48
CA THR A 2 -46.04 -2.60 -41.75
C THR A 2 -44.70 -2.90 -42.41
N VAL A 3 -44.01 -1.85 -42.86
CA VAL A 3 -42.54 -1.79 -43.06
C VAL A 3 -42.17 -0.32 -43.37
N PRO A 4 -40.95 0.14 -43.06
CA PRO A 4 -40.10 -0.06 -41.87
C PRO A 4 -39.54 1.30 -41.36
N GLU A 5 -38.41 1.28 -40.62
CA GLU A 5 -37.46 2.40 -40.33
C GLU A 5 -37.62 3.10 -38.95
N MET A 6 -36.58 3.32 -38.14
CA MET A 6 -35.13 3.32 -38.33
C MET A 6 -34.41 2.77 -37.10
N GLY A 7 -33.32 2.03 -37.31
CA GLY A 7 -32.34 1.79 -36.25
C GLY A 7 -31.89 3.13 -35.68
N ALA A 8 -31.84 3.23 -34.34
CA ALA A 8 -31.34 4.42 -33.66
C ALA A 8 -29.88 4.64 -34.12
N GLN A 9 -29.70 5.53 -35.10
CA GLN A 9 -28.39 5.99 -35.55
C GLN A 9 -27.67 6.49 -34.30
N ARG A 10 -26.64 5.76 -33.85
CA ARG A 10 -25.85 6.13 -32.67
C ARG A 10 -25.23 7.49 -32.96
N ARG A 11 -25.83 8.57 -32.44
CA ARG A 11 -25.34 9.93 -32.62
C ARG A 11 -24.00 10.04 -31.90
N GLY A 12 -22.96 10.32 -32.68
CA GLY A 12 -21.62 10.57 -32.19
C GLY A 12 -21.09 11.83 -32.83
N THR A 13 -20.29 12.56 -32.07
CA THR A 13 -19.63 13.79 -32.48
C THR A 13 -18.24 13.43 -33.00
N ARG A 14 -17.96 13.72 -34.28
CA ARG A 14 -16.62 13.60 -34.87
C ARG A 14 -15.75 14.75 -34.35
N VAL A 15 -14.59 14.44 -33.82
CA VAL A 15 -13.63 15.43 -33.31
C VAL A 15 -12.21 15.02 -33.61
N THR A 16 -11.31 16.00 -33.60
CA THR A 16 -9.87 15.77 -33.74
C THR A 16 -9.16 16.13 -32.43
N PHE A 17 -8.52 15.14 -31.81
CA PHE A 17 -7.66 15.34 -30.66
C PHE A 17 -6.26 15.77 -31.11
N LEU A 18 -5.69 16.76 -30.44
CA LEU A 18 -4.35 17.30 -30.72
C LEU A 18 -3.53 17.28 -29.43
N ASP A 19 -2.23 17.01 -29.50
CA ASP A 19 -1.36 17.30 -28.37
C ASP A 19 -1.08 18.82 -28.26
N GLN A 20 -0.53 19.27 -27.12
CA GLN A 20 -0.24 20.70 -26.89
C GLN A 20 0.70 21.33 -27.93
N THR A 21 1.51 20.52 -28.63
CA THR A 21 2.42 21.01 -29.67
C THR A 21 1.80 20.98 -31.07
N GLY A 22 0.67 20.28 -31.25
CA GLY A 22 0.05 20.00 -32.54
C GLY A 22 0.82 18.99 -33.41
N ALA A 23 1.88 18.36 -32.87
CA ALA A 23 2.68 17.37 -33.58
C ALA A 23 2.00 16.00 -33.66
N LYS A 24 1.09 15.69 -32.72
CA LYS A 24 0.31 14.45 -32.71
C LYS A 24 -1.17 14.77 -32.80
N SER A 25 -1.89 13.98 -33.61
CA SER A 25 -3.33 14.08 -33.73
C SER A 25 -3.99 12.70 -33.87
N VAL A 26 -5.24 12.61 -33.41
CA VAL A 26 -6.10 11.44 -33.58
C VAL A 26 -7.51 11.93 -33.89
N GLU A 27 -8.09 11.44 -34.99
CA GLU A 27 -9.50 11.65 -35.29
C GLU A 27 -10.34 10.55 -34.64
N ALA A 28 -11.47 10.91 -34.02
CA ALA A 28 -12.36 9.95 -33.41
C ALA A 28 -13.82 10.40 -33.47
N ILE A 29 -14.72 9.43 -33.44
CA ILE A 29 -16.16 9.66 -33.27
C ILE A 29 -16.53 9.22 -31.86
N ILE A 30 -16.96 10.19 -31.05
CA ILE A 30 -17.32 9.96 -29.66
C ILE A 30 -18.83 9.96 -29.53
N ALA A 31 -19.41 8.90 -28.96
CA ALA A 31 -20.84 8.85 -28.71
C ALA A 31 -21.28 9.96 -27.75
N ASP A 32 -22.42 10.60 -28.03
CA ASP A 32 -22.90 11.79 -27.31
C ASP A 32 -23.15 11.56 -25.81
N SER A 33 -23.25 10.30 -25.37
CA SER A 33 -23.44 9.91 -23.97
C SER A 33 -22.13 9.69 -23.19
N VAL A 34 -20.97 9.74 -23.84
CA VAL A 34 -19.68 9.45 -23.20
C VAL A 34 -19.13 10.70 -22.53
N VAL A 35 -18.81 10.57 -21.24
CA VAL A 35 -18.19 11.63 -20.45
C VAL A 35 -16.67 11.68 -20.65
N VAL A 36 -16.09 12.88 -20.53
CA VAL A 36 -14.68 13.18 -20.79
C VAL A 36 -13.70 12.26 -20.04
N ARG A 37 -13.96 11.93 -18.77
CA ARG A 37 -13.11 11.00 -17.99
C ARG A 37 -12.96 9.60 -18.60
N ARG A 38 -13.89 9.17 -19.46
CA ARG A 38 -13.85 7.88 -20.17
C ARG A 38 -13.15 7.99 -21.53
N ILE A 39 -13.03 9.18 -22.09
CA ILE A 39 -12.37 9.46 -23.37
C ILE A 39 -10.85 9.52 -23.17
N LEU A 40 -10.41 10.28 -22.16
CA LEU A 40 -9.01 10.61 -21.92
C LEU A 40 -8.04 9.41 -21.90
N PRO A 41 -8.30 8.28 -21.19
CA PRO A 41 -7.35 7.17 -21.15
C PRO A 41 -7.06 6.55 -22.51
N ASN A 42 -8.09 6.44 -23.37
CA ASN A 42 -7.95 5.87 -24.70
C ASN A 42 -7.17 6.81 -25.63
N ILE A 43 -7.43 8.12 -25.51
CA ILE A 43 -6.74 9.14 -26.31
C ILE A 43 -5.27 9.28 -25.91
N VAL A 44 -4.96 9.30 -24.61
CA VAL A 44 -3.58 9.30 -24.09
C VAL A 44 -2.78 8.10 -24.59
N THR A 45 -3.41 6.92 -24.58
CA THR A 45 -2.80 5.67 -25.07
C THR A 45 -2.59 5.72 -26.58
N LYS A 46 -3.60 6.11 -27.36
CA LYS A 46 -3.53 6.14 -28.83
C LYS A 46 -2.52 7.17 -29.34
N MET A 47 -2.43 8.34 -28.70
CA MET A 47 -1.43 9.36 -29.03
C MET A 47 -0.03 9.07 -28.45
N ASN A 48 0.15 7.98 -27.71
CA ASN A 48 1.41 7.62 -27.05
C ASN A 48 1.98 8.81 -26.24
N LEU A 49 1.13 9.44 -25.42
CA LEU A 49 1.52 10.57 -24.58
C LEU A 49 2.22 10.08 -23.28
N PRO A 50 3.17 10.84 -22.71
CA PRO A 50 3.89 10.44 -21.51
C PRO A 50 2.96 10.18 -20.32
N VAL A 51 3.04 8.99 -19.72
CA VAL A 51 2.27 8.69 -18.50
C VAL A 51 3.00 9.12 -17.23
N MET A 52 4.31 9.40 -17.33
CA MET A 52 5.15 9.94 -16.26
C MET A 52 5.78 11.25 -16.71
N GLY A 53 5.82 12.23 -15.82
CA GLY A 53 6.55 13.47 -16.00
C GLY A 53 8.06 13.29 -15.80
N PRO A 54 8.87 14.32 -16.10
CA PRO A 54 10.33 14.27 -15.95
C PRO A 54 10.78 13.98 -14.51
N ASP A 55 9.96 14.35 -13.53
CA ASP A 55 10.22 14.14 -12.09
C ASP A 55 9.72 12.76 -11.58
N GLY A 56 9.31 11.87 -12.49
CA GLY A 56 8.80 10.52 -12.15
C GLY A 56 7.37 10.51 -11.58
N GLN A 57 6.69 11.65 -11.51
CA GLN A 57 5.28 11.72 -11.10
C GLN A 57 4.34 11.32 -12.25
N PRO A 58 3.21 10.64 -11.98
CA PRO A 58 2.21 10.38 -13.00
C PRO A 58 1.65 11.69 -13.58
N MET A 59 1.54 11.77 -14.91
CA MET A 59 0.87 12.88 -15.59
C MET A 59 -0.64 12.62 -15.65
N SER A 60 -1.44 13.68 -15.49
CA SER A 60 -2.83 13.69 -15.96
C SER A 60 -2.96 14.59 -17.17
N TYR A 61 -4.10 14.51 -17.81
CA TYR A 61 -4.43 15.21 -19.03
C TYR A 61 -5.82 15.79 -18.93
N SER A 62 -6.00 17.00 -19.43
CA SER A 62 -7.31 17.61 -19.64
C SER A 62 -7.54 17.93 -21.12
N LEU A 63 -8.81 18.20 -21.46
CA LEU A 63 -9.22 18.56 -22.81
C LEU A 63 -9.65 20.01 -22.84
N ASP A 64 -9.01 20.80 -23.70
CA ASP A 64 -9.41 22.16 -24.00
C ASP A 64 -10.05 22.20 -25.40
N HIS A 65 -11.25 22.75 -25.48
CA HIS A 65 -11.94 22.97 -26.75
C HIS A 65 -11.33 24.19 -27.44
N LYS A 66 -10.73 23.97 -28.60
CA LYS A 66 -9.98 25.00 -29.34
C LYS A 66 -10.91 26.10 -29.83
N GLU A 67 -12.02 25.74 -30.47
CA GLU A 67 -12.98 26.69 -31.03
C GLU A 67 -13.78 27.41 -29.93
N GLY A 68 -14.16 26.69 -28.88
CA GLY A 68 -14.89 27.25 -27.73
C GLY A 68 -14.01 27.95 -26.69
N SER A 69 -12.68 27.92 -26.85
CA SER A 69 -11.69 28.50 -25.93
C SER A 69 -11.94 28.16 -24.45
N ARG A 70 -12.27 26.91 -24.13
CA ARG A 70 -12.61 26.49 -22.75
C ARG A 70 -12.14 25.09 -22.41
N ARG A 71 -11.86 24.87 -21.13
CA ARG A 71 -11.58 23.54 -20.56
C ARG A 71 -12.86 22.74 -20.34
N LEU A 72 -12.85 21.49 -20.79
CA LEU A 72 -13.92 20.52 -20.54
C LEU A 72 -13.79 19.95 -19.13
N ARG A 73 -14.93 19.74 -18.45
CA ARG A 73 -14.97 19.07 -17.15
C ARG A 73 -15.03 17.55 -17.33
N GLU A 74 -14.45 16.79 -16.40
CA GLU A 74 -14.36 15.34 -16.47
C GLU A 74 -15.72 14.61 -16.53
N GLU A 75 -16.74 15.20 -15.90
CA GLU A 75 -18.10 14.64 -15.83
C GLU A 75 -18.98 15.04 -17.01
N GLN A 76 -18.54 15.95 -17.88
CA GLN A 76 -19.32 16.43 -19.03
C GLN A 76 -19.19 15.48 -20.22
N THR A 77 -20.26 15.40 -21.00
CA THR A 77 -20.24 14.87 -22.38
C THR A 77 -19.80 15.95 -23.37
N LEU A 78 -19.40 15.56 -24.59
CA LEU A 78 -19.02 16.53 -25.63
C LEU A 78 -20.15 17.52 -25.98
N PRO A 79 -21.44 17.11 -26.11
CA PRO A 79 -22.52 18.05 -26.37
C PRO A 79 -22.81 19.01 -25.22
N GLU A 80 -22.71 18.56 -23.95
CA GLU A 80 -22.81 19.44 -22.76
C GLU A 80 -21.65 20.45 -22.74
N ALA A 81 -20.49 20.03 -23.23
CA ALA A 81 -19.34 20.87 -23.49
C ALA A 81 -19.43 21.65 -24.82
N HIS A 82 -20.60 21.71 -25.47
CA HIS A 82 -20.86 22.48 -26.71
C HIS A 82 -19.84 22.23 -27.82
N VAL A 83 -19.21 21.05 -27.81
CA VAL A 83 -18.31 20.60 -28.86
C VAL A 83 -19.17 20.08 -30.01
N ARG A 84 -18.89 20.53 -31.22
CA ARG A 84 -19.62 20.21 -32.44
C ARG A 84 -18.82 19.26 -33.33
N ASP A 85 -19.50 18.68 -34.30
CA ASP A 85 -18.87 17.83 -35.31
C ASP A 85 -17.81 18.62 -36.08
N GLY A 86 -16.59 18.07 -36.16
CA GLY A 86 -15.43 18.70 -36.80
C GLY A 86 -14.58 19.59 -35.88
N ASP A 87 -14.95 19.75 -34.61
CA ASP A 87 -14.19 20.58 -33.67
C ASP A 87 -12.89 19.91 -33.19
N HIS A 88 -11.98 20.72 -32.64
CA HIS A 88 -10.68 20.27 -32.17
C HIS A 88 -10.58 20.33 -30.63
N LEU A 89 -10.04 19.26 -30.05
CA LEU A 89 -9.79 19.13 -28.63
C LEU A 89 -8.29 19.01 -28.38
N ILE A 90 -7.72 19.99 -27.69
CA ILE A 90 -6.30 19.99 -27.33
C ILE A 90 -6.13 19.27 -26.00
N VAL A 91 -5.25 18.27 -25.99
CA VAL A 91 -4.90 17.49 -24.81
C VAL A 91 -3.73 18.18 -24.11
N TYR A 92 -4.01 18.80 -22.98
CA TYR A 92 -3.00 19.48 -22.17
C TYR A 92 -2.54 18.58 -21.02
N PRO A 93 -1.23 18.44 -20.78
CA PRO A 93 -0.74 17.82 -19.57
C PRO A 93 -1.10 18.71 -18.37
N GLU A 94 -1.72 18.11 -17.37
CA GLU A 94 -1.95 18.73 -16.08
C GLU A 94 -0.94 18.18 -15.07
N ILE A 95 -0.23 19.10 -14.43
CA ILE A 95 0.51 18.79 -13.20
C ILE A 95 -0.56 18.59 -12.13
N VAL A 96 -0.79 17.33 -11.75
CA VAL A 96 -1.86 16.97 -10.84
C VAL A 96 -1.49 17.35 -9.42
N ALA A 97 -1.91 18.53 -9.01
CA ALA A 97 -2.27 18.81 -7.62
C ALA A 97 -3.78 18.59 -7.43
N GLY A 98 -4.26 17.37 -7.72
CA GLY A 98 -5.49 16.73 -7.23
C GLY A 98 -6.84 17.45 -7.32
N SER A 99 -7.76 16.94 -8.16
CA SER A 99 -9.21 16.98 -7.90
C SER A 99 -9.85 15.65 -8.30
N GLY A 100 -9.64 14.62 -7.46
CA GLY A 100 -10.01 13.23 -7.72
C GLY A 100 -8.82 12.30 -7.50
N ILE A 101 -8.19 12.38 -6.32
CA ILE A 101 -6.85 11.84 -6.08
C ILE A 101 -6.86 10.31 -6.20
N ARG A 102 -6.48 9.77 -7.37
CA ARG A 102 -6.02 8.39 -7.46
C ARG A 102 -4.64 8.33 -6.80
N HIS A 103 -4.64 8.07 -5.50
CA HIS A 103 -3.42 7.89 -4.73
C HIS A 103 -2.58 6.73 -5.30
N SER A 104 -1.27 6.97 -5.47
CA SER A 104 -0.33 5.92 -5.89
C SER A 104 -0.42 4.71 -4.95
N PRO A 105 -0.09 3.48 -5.41
CA PRO A 105 -0.06 2.32 -4.54
C PRO A 105 0.79 2.53 -3.29
N ARG A 106 1.95 3.22 -3.43
CA ARG A 106 2.79 3.62 -2.29
C ARG A 106 2.04 4.56 -1.35
N TYR A 107 1.40 5.61 -1.85
CA TYR A 107 0.64 6.53 -1.00
C TYR A 107 -0.47 5.81 -0.23
N ARG A 108 -1.28 4.99 -0.91
CA ARG A 108 -2.33 4.19 -0.26
C ARG A 108 -1.76 3.27 0.81
N ARG A 109 -0.58 2.70 0.55
CA ARG A 109 0.15 1.90 1.51
C ARG A 109 0.60 2.73 2.73
N LEU A 110 1.22 3.89 2.55
CA LEU A 110 1.62 4.78 3.65
C LEU A 110 0.43 5.18 4.53
N CYS A 111 -0.72 5.51 3.92
CA CYS A 111 -1.95 5.79 4.67
C CYS A 111 -2.49 4.56 5.40
N SER A 112 -2.32 3.36 4.84
CA SER A 112 -2.69 2.11 5.52
C SER A 112 -1.80 1.85 6.74
N ASP A 113 -0.49 1.95 6.57
CA ASP A 113 0.47 1.75 7.66
C ASP A 113 0.32 2.80 8.76
N GLN A 114 0.07 4.06 8.40
CA GLN A 114 -0.22 5.10 9.38
C GLN A 114 -1.42 4.75 10.25
N ARG A 115 -2.53 4.27 9.64
CA ARG A 115 -3.72 3.85 10.38
C ARG A 115 -3.43 2.65 11.28
N ALA A 116 -2.69 1.66 10.78
CA ALA A 116 -2.31 0.48 11.55
C ALA A 116 -1.44 0.85 12.76
N LEU A 117 -0.45 1.75 12.58
CA LEU A 117 0.38 2.25 13.68
C LEU A 117 -0.42 3.09 14.69
N GLN A 118 -1.38 3.90 14.24
CA GLN A 118 -2.27 4.65 15.14
C GLN A 118 -3.09 3.69 16.02
N GLN A 119 -3.64 2.63 15.44
CA GLN A 119 -4.37 1.60 16.19
C GLN A 119 -3.46 0.85 17.16
N LEU A 120 -2.24 0.49 16.72
CA LEU A 120 -1.26 -0.16 17.58
C LEU A 120 -0.89 0.72 18.78
N LYS A 121 -0.59 2.00 18.56
CA LYS A 121 -0.30 2.97 19.63
C LYS A 121 -1.47 3.14 20.60
N ALA A 122 -2.71 3.09 20.11
CA ALA A 122 -3.89 3.23 20.97
C ALA A 122 -4.12 2.01 21.88
N THR A 123 -3.64 0.83 21.48
CA THR A 123 -3.96 -0.46 22.13
C THR A 123 -2.78 -1.07 22.88
N SER A 124 -1.54 -0.73 22.51
CA SER A 124 -0.34 -1.30 23.09
C SER A 124 0.14 -0.47 24.28
N PRO A 125 0.40 -1.09 25.45
CA PRO A 125 0.90 -0.38 26.62
C PRO A 125 2.41 -0.06 26.56
N VAL A 126 3.12 -0.60 25.56
CA VAL A 126 4.58 -0.52 25.46
C VAL A 126 5.06 0.15 24.18
N PHE A 127 4.16 0.73 23.38
CA PHE A 127 4.47 1.22 22.05
C PHE A 127 4.08 2.68 21.87
N ASP A 128 5.01 3.46 21.34
CA ASP A 128 4.78 4.84 20.92
C ASP A 128 5.61 5.15 19.66
N TYR A 129 5.34 6.28 19.01
CA TYR A 129 6.15 6.79 17.92
C TYR A 129 6.02 8.29 17.73
N ALA A 130 7.07 8.91 17.17
CA ALA A 130 7.00 10.19 16.50
C ALA A 130 7.00 9.97 14.98
N ALA A 131 6.17 10.71 14.25
CA ALA A 131 6.03 10.60 12.80
C ALA A 131 6.57 11.84 12.10
N TYR A 132 7.22 11.65 10.95
CA TYR A 132 7.81 12.72 10.14
C TYR A 132 7.17 12.74 8.74
N CYS A 133 6.51 13.84 8.41
CA CYS A 133 5.84 14.05 7.13
C CYS A 133 6.63 15.05 6.27
N SER A 134 6.64 14.81 4.96
CA SER A 134 7.24 15.72 3.97
C SER A 134 6.37 16.97 3.72
N GLY A 135 5.14 17.00 4.23
CA GLY A 135 4.25 18.17 4.17
C GLY A 135 2.95 17.97 4.96
N THR A 136 2.23 19.07 5.18
CA THR A 136 0.93 19.05 5.88
C THR A 136 -0.08 18.18 5.13
N GLY A 137 -0.77 17.29 5.85
CA GLY A 137 -1.77 16.39 5.26
C GLY A 137 -1.20 15.22 4.45
N GLN A 138 0.13 15.07 4.37
CA GLN A 138 0.76 13.89 3.76
C GLN A 138 0.93 12.77 4.80
N PRO A 139 0.83 11.50 4.38
CA PRO A 139 1.18 10.40 5.27
C PRO A 139 2.67 10.47 5.62
N PRO A 140 3.09 10.01 6.82
CA PRO A 140 4.48 10.03 7.21
C PRO A 140 5.34 9.10 6.35
N GLU A 141 6.58 9.51 6.11
CA GLU A 141 7.58 8.72 5.37
C GLU A 141 8.70 8.22 6.28
N ALA A 142 8.74 8.68 7.52
CA ALA A 142 9.63 8.14 8.54
C ALA A 142 8.96 8.16 9.92
N TYR A 143 9.38 7.23 10.77
CA TYR A 143 8.90 7.08 12.13
C TYR A 143 10.08 6.86 13.06
N LEU A 144 10.12 7.57 14.18
CA LEU A 144 10.94 7.20 15.33
C LEU A 144 10.06 6.36 16.25
N ILE A 145 10.14 5.05 16.08
CA ILE A 145 9.40 4.08 16.88
C ILE A 145 10.06 3.99 18.25
N THR A 146 9.24 3.98 19.31
CA THR A 146 9.68 3.87 20.70
C THR A 146 8.98 2.68 21.36
N PHE A 147 9.77 1.80 21.97
CA PHE A 147 9.28 0.71 22.81
C PHE A 147 9.67 0.95 24.28
N GLN A 148 8.72 0.71 25.20
CA GLN A 148 8.90 0.82 26.64
C GLN A 148 8.80 -0.55 27.32
N GLY A 149 9.94 -1.20 27.51
CA GLY A 149 10.02 -2.47 28.23
C GLY A 149 11.40 -3.09 28.18
N ARG A 150 11.51 -4.27 28.80
CA ARG A 150 12.82 -4.87 29.08
C ARG A 150 13.48 -5.36 27.80
N GLY A 151 14.67 -4.84 27.56
CA GLY A 151 15.67 -5.35 26.64
C GLY A 151 17.03 -5.35 27.31
N LEU A 152 18.07 -5.69 26.58
CA LEU A 152 19.44 -5.77 27.11
C LEU A 152 20.36 -4.79 26.42
N TYR A 153 21.29 -4.23 27.18
CA TYR A 153 22.41 -3.46 26.66
C TYR A 153 23.67 -3.79 27.45
N ARG A 154 24.82 -3.46 26.88
CA ARG A 154 26.12 -3.61 27.55
C ARG A 154 26.80 -2.25 27.52
N PRO A 155 27.08 -1.62 28.68
CA PRO A 155 27.83 -0.38 28.73
C PRO A 155 29.20 -0.53 28.06
N GLU A 156 29.68 0.53 27.42
CA GLU A 156 30.99 0.54 26.81
C GLU A 156 32.09 0.32 27.86
N GLY A 157 33.04 -0.57 27.56
CA GLY A 157 34.11 -0.95 28.49
C GLY A 157 33.69 -1.90 29.63
N SER A 158 32.41 -2.26 29.74
CA SER A 158 31.93 -3.23 30.72
C SER A 158 31.79 -4.63 30.11
N SER A 159 32.04 -5.66 30.93
CA SER A 159 31.68 -7.05 30.63
C SER A 159 30.26 -7.40 31.09
N GLU A 160 29.63 -6.54 31.89
CA GLU A 160 28.31 -6.76 32.47
C GLU A 160 27.19 -6.35 31.51
N VAL A 161 26.21 -7.24 31.34
CA VAL A 161 25.00 -6.99 30.54
C VAL A 161 23.88 -6.56 31.48
N LEU A 162 23.27 -5.42 31.18
CA LEU A 162 22.26 -4.76 32.00
C LEU A 162 20.93 -4.64 31.26
N VAL A 163 19.86 -4.45 32.01
CA VAL A 163 18.51 -4.23 31.46
C VAL A 163 18.35 -2.76 31.05
N CYS A 164 17.79 -2.54 29.85
CA CYS A 164 17.31 -1.25 29.38
C CYS A 164 15.80 -1.32 29.15
N GLU A 165 15.07 -0.30 29.61
CA GLU A 165 13.61 -0.22 29.49
C GLU A 165 13.15 0.62 28.28
N HIS A 166 14.07 1.33 27.61
CA HIS A 166 13.72 2.29 26.56
C HIS A 166 14.47 2.00 25.25
N HIS A 167 13.72 1.77 24.17
CA HIS A 167 14.28 1.41 22.88
C HIS A 167 13.73 2.27 21.76
N GLN A 168 14.61 2.80 20.91
CA GLN A 168 14.18 3.58 19.74
C GLN A 168 14.78 3.07 18.44
N VAL A 169 13.93 3.01 17.42
CA VAL A 169 14.30 2.59 16.06
C VAL A 169 13.77 3.62 15.07
N LEU A 170 14.65 4.17 14.26
CA LEU A 170 14.25 4.99 13.12
C LEU A 170 13.89 4.07 11.96
N VAL A 171 12.67 4.21 11.46
CA VAL A 171 12.14 3.51 10.29
C VAL A 171 11.94 4.53 9.17
N ARG A 172 12.57 4.32 8.01
CA ARG A 172 12.38 5.17 6.82
C ARG A 172 11.71 4.37 5.70
N LEU A 173 10.61 4.92 5.20
CA LEU A 173 9.78 4.33 4.14
C LEU A 173 10.21 4.93 2.80
N GLY A 174 11.25 4.36 2.19
CA GLY A 174 11.84 4.86 0.95
C GLY A 174 10.90 4.87 -0.26
N ALA A 175 11.39 5.36 -1.40
CA ALA A 175 10.59 5.47 -2.63
C ALA A 175 10.07 4.13 -3.17
N ASP A 176 10.79 3.04 -2.92
CA ASP A 176 10.41 1.67 -3.34
C ASP A 176 9.57 0.89 -2.32
N TYR A 177 9.26 1.50 -1.17
CA TYR A 177 8.35 0.89 -0.21
C TYR A 177 6.93 0.78 -0.79
N PRO A 178 6.21 -0.36 -0.62
CA PRO A 178 6.54 -1.53 0.20
C PRO A 178 7.21 -2.70 -0.55
N ARG A 179 7.61 -2.51 -1.83
CA ARG A 179 8.31 -3.56 -2.58
C ARG A 179 9.64 -3.92 -1.93
N GLN A 180 10.35 -2.89 -1.45
CA GLN A 180 11.52 -3.04 -0.61
C GLN A 180 11.16 -2.82 0.86
N ILE A 181 11.87 -3.52 1.74
CA ILE A 181 11.76 -3.35 3.19
C ILE A 181 12.12 -1.91 3.58
N PRO A 182 11.51 -1.33 4.63
CA PRO A 182 11.97 -0.07 5.20
C PRO A 182 13.44 -0.11 5.60
N GLU A 183 14.10 1.04 5.54
CA GLU A 183 15.41 1.21 6.17
C GLU A 183 15.22 1.30 7.70
N LEU A 184 15.99 0.51 8.43
CA LEU A 184 15.94 0.41 9.89
C LEU A 184 17.28 0.87 10.48
N VAL A 185 17.22 1.83 11.40
CA VAL A 185 18.40 2.30 12.14
C VAL A 185 18.08 2.32 13.63
N TRP A 186 18.71 1.41 14.38
CA TRP A 186 18.61 1.36 15.84
C TRP A 186 19.29 2.59 16.45
N LYS A 187 18.64 3.24 17.43
CA LYS A 187 19.09 4.53 17.98
C LYS A 187 19.52 4.47 19.45
N THR A 188 19.00 3.52 20.23
CA THR A 188 19.34 3.37 21.65
C THR A 188 20.40 2.29 21.87
N PRO A 189 21.14 2.30 23.00
CA PRO A 189 22.01 1.21 23.37
C PRO A 189 21.23 -0.12 23.39
N ILE A 190 21.74 -1.11 22.67
CA ILE A 190 21.20 -2.46 22.66
C ILE A 190 22.35 -3.45 22.50
N TYR A 191 22.25 -4.56 23.22
CA TYR A 191 23.14 -5.71 23.08
C TYR A 191 22.28 -6.81 22.48
N HIS A 192 22.51 -7.15 21.21
CA HIS A 192 21.73 -8.13 20.46
C HIS A 192 22.56 -8.71 19.30
N PRO A 193 22.52 -10.03 19.01
CA PRO A 193 23.31 -10.65 17.93
C PRO A 193 23.12 -10.03 16.55
N ASN A 194 21.88 -9.67 16.20
CA ASN A 194 21.53 -9.18 14.85
C ASN A 194 21.40 -7.66 14.74
N ILE A 195 21.94 -6.91 15.71
CA ILE A 195 22.00 -5.45 15.64
C ILE A 195 23.45 -5.03 15.77
N SER A 196 23.96 -4.26 14.80
CA SER A 196 25.34 -3.80 14.80
C SER A 196 25.55 -2.62 15.75
N SER A 197 26.82 -2.31 16.08
CA SER A 197 27.18 -1.12 16.87
C SER A 197 26.75 0.19 16.22
N ASN A 198 26.62 0.21 14.89
CA ASN A 198 26.19 1.38 14.11
C ASN A 198 24.66 1.41 13.91
N GLY A 199 23.92 0.51 14.57
CA GLY A 199 22.46 0.45 14.52
C GLY A 199 21.88 -0.24 13.29
N ILE A 200 22.68 -0.96 12.50
CA ILE A 200 22.18 -1.76 11.37
C ILE A 200 21.43 -2.97 11.94
N VAL A 201 20.21 -3.19 11.45
CA VAL A 201 19.32 -4.27 11.92
C VAL A 201 19.23 -5.35 10.86
N CYS A 202 19.55 -6.59 11.22
CA CYS A 202 19.10 -7.77 10.49
C CYS A 202 17.95 -8.40 11.26
N LEU A 203 16.80 -8.57 10.62
CA LEU A 203 15.64 -9.21 11.24
C LEU A 203 15.83 -10.74 11.44
N GLY A 204 17.01 -11.28 11.09
CA GLY A 204 17.31 -12.71 11.17
C GLY A 204 16.51 -13.50 10.14
N GLY A 205 15.93 -14.62 10.56
CA GLY A 205 15.05 -15.44 9.73
C GLY A 205 13.95 -14.62 9.05
N TYR A 206 13.39 -13.64 9.77
CA TYR A 206 12.36 -12.73 9.26
C TYR A 206 12.76 -11.86 8.06
N SER A 207 14.05 -11.66 7.78
CA SER A 207 14.48 -10.89 6.60
C SER A 207 13.97 -11.50 5.28
N THR A 208 13.83 -12.82 5.24
CA THR A 208 13.22 -13.56 4.12
C THR A 208 11.68 -13.47 4.09
N TYR A 209 11.06 -13.05 5.20
CA TYR A 209 9.60 -12.95 5.36
C TYR A 209 9.06 -11.56 5.06
N TRP A 210 9.91 -10.56 4.77
CA TRP A 210 9.39 -9.30 4.26
C TRP A 210 8.68 -9.54 2.93
N ALA A 211 7.38 -9.29 2.93
CA ALA A 211 6.55 -9.28 1.75
C ALA A 211 5.85 -7.93 1.64
N PRO A 212 5.56 -7.43 0.43
CA PRO A 212 4.80 -6.19 0.25
C PRO A 212 3.39 -6.20 0.86
N SER A 213 2.90 -7.36 1.31
CA SER A 213 1.65 -7.54 2.06
C SER A 213 1.79 -7.34 3.58
N LEU A 214 2.99 -7.53 4.15
CA LEU A 214 3.26 -7.37 5.58
C LEU A 214 3.18 -5.90 5.95
N GLN A 215 2.35 -5.53 6.92
CA GLN A 215 2.12 -4.14 7.34
C GLN A 215 3.17 -3.63 8.34
N LEU A 216 3.32 -2.31 8.44
CA LEU A 216 4.36 -1.69 9.27
C LEU A 216 4.21 -1.98 10.77
N ASP A 217 2.99 -2.19 11.24
CA ASP A 217 2.69 -2.56 12.62
C ASP A 217 3.11 -4.01 12.93
N GLN A 218 3.00 -4.93 11.97
CA GLN A 218 3.57 -6.28 12.07
C GLN A 218 5.10 -6.24 12.10
N LEU A 219 5.73 -5.34 11.32
CA LEU A 219 7.18 -5.09 11.44
C LEU A 219 7.55 -4.62 12.85
N CYS A 220 6.73 -3.78 13.48
CA CYS A 220 6.95 -3.36 14.87
C CYS A 220 6.89 -4.54 15.86
N GLU A 221 6.01 -5.53 15.64
CA GLU A 221 5.97 -6.76 16.45
C GLU A 221 7.28 -7.54 16.36
N MET A 222 7.84 -7.64 15.15
CA MET A 222 9.11 -8.32 14.92
C MET A 222 10.27 -7.60 15.60
N LEU A 223 10.29 -6.26 15.57
CA LEU A 223 11.28 -5.44 16.30
C LEU A 223 11.13 -5.62 17.82
N TRP A 224 9.89 -5.70 18.32
CA TRP A 224 9.64 -5.97 19.73
C TRP A 224 10.13 -7.37 20.13
N ASP A 225 9.93 -8.38 19.28
CA ASP A 225 10.47 -9.73 19.48
C ASP A 225 12.00 -9.75 19.54
N MET A 226 12.69 -8.90 18.78
CA MET A 226 14.15 -8.76 18.89
C MET A 226 14.55 -8.15 20.24
N ILE A 227 13.91 -7.05 20.68
CA ILE A 227 14.24 -6.38 21.95
C ILE A 227 14.22 -7.36 23.12
N ARG A 228 13.19 -8.21 23.15
CA ARG A 228 12.99 -9.15 24.24
C ARG A 228 13.64 -10.51 24.05
N TYR A 229 14.47 -10.69 23.01
CA TYR A 229 15.12 -11.96 22.69
C TYR A 229 14.15 -13.12 22.39
N ARG A 230 12.98 -12.85 21.80
CA ARG A 230 12.17 -13.89 21.13
C ARG A 230 12.68 -14.23 19.74
N ASN A 231 13.31 -13.26 19.08
CA ASN A 231 13.90 -13.44 17.75
C ASN A 231 15.35 -12.99 17.74
N TYR A 232 16.27 -13.95 17.63
CA TYR A 232 17.69 -13.70 17.45
C TYR A 232 18.34 -14.88 16.70
N ASP A 233 19.39 -14.60 15.95
CA ASP A 233 20.21 -15.56 15.21
C ASP A 233 21.68 -15.39 15.62
N VAL A 234 22.26 -16.45 16.17
CA VAL A 234 23.65 -16.50 16.65
C VAL A 234 24.63 -17.04 15.60
N ASP A 235 24.13 -17.60 14.51
CA ASP A 235 24.92 -18.23 13.45
C ASP A 235 25.30 -17.20 12.36
N SER A 236 24.41 -16.23 12.09
CA SER A 236 24.68 -15.08 11.21
C SER A 236 24.60 -13.70 11.92
N PRO A 237 25.40 -13.43 12.96
CA PRO A 237 25.28 -12.21 13.76
C PRO A 237 26.05 -11.02 13.17
N TYR A 238 25.51 -9.81 13.35
CA TYR A 238 26.28 -8.57 13.21
C TYR A 238 27.18 -8.33 14.43
N ASN A 239 26.70 -8.69 15.62
CA ASN A 239 27.42 -8.56 16.88
C ASN A 239 27.85 -9.94 17.38
N ARG A 240 29.08 -10.34 17.06
CA ARG A 240 29.64 -11.66 17.43
C ARG A 240 29.78 -11.82 18.94
N GLU A 241 30.09 -10.75 19.66
CA GLU A 241 30.21 -10.78 21.13
C GLU A 241 28.86 -11.07 21.77
N ALA A 242 27.79 -10.40 21.32
CA ALA A 242 26.43 -10.69 21.77
C ALA A 242 26.02 -12.13 21.44
N ALA A 243 26.34 -12.63 20.24
CA ALA A 243 26.04 -14.01 19.87
C ALA A 243 26.78 -15.04 20.74
N HIS A 244 28.05 -14.79 21.07
CA HIS A 244 28.81 -15.65 21.97
C HIS A 244 28.25 -15.60 23.40
N TRP A 245 27.95 -14.40 23.90
CA TRP A 245 27.34 -14.20 25.21
C TRP A 245 26.00 -14.94 25.33
N VAL A 246 25.10 -14.81 24.34
CA VAL A 246 23.80 -15.50 24.33
C VAL A 246 23.94 -17.01 24.49
N ARG A 247 24.93 -17.64 23.84
CA ARG A 247 25.13 -19.10 23.92
C ARG A 247 25.52 -19.60 25.32
N GLY A 248 26.19 -18.76 26.12
CA GLY A 248 26.72 -19.14 27.43
C GLY A 248 26.03 -18.49 28.63
N GLN A 249 25.17 -17.49 28.41
CA GLN A 249 24.52 -16.77 29.49
C GLN A 249 23.48 -17.65 30.20
N THR A 250 23.42 -17.54 31.53
CA THR A 250 22.44 -18.23 32.38
C THR A 250 21.65 -17.27 33.28
N THR A 251 22.00 -15.98 33.23
CA THR A 251 21.46 -14.93 34.11
C THR A 251 20.03 -14.54 33.74
N PHE A 252 19.73 -14.46 32.44
CA PHE A 252 18.44 -13.99 31.93
C PHE A 252 17.63 -15.15 31.36
N THR A 253 16.34 -15.17 31.70
CA THR A 253 15.36 -16.02 31.03
C THR A 253 14.80 -15.26 29.84
N PHE A 254 14.79 -15.91 28.66
CA PHE A 254 14.18 -15.35 27.46
C PHE A 254 12.75 -15.88 27.25
N PRO A 255 11.81 -15.04 26.76
CA PRO A 255 12.00 -13.61 26.51
C PRO A 255 12.14 -12.78 27.77
N ILE A 256 12.99 -11.77 27.73
CA ILE A 256 13.26 -10.94 28.91
C ILE A 256 12.05 -10.07 29.27
N ASP A 257 11.19 -9.72 28.31
CA ASP A 257 9.89 -9.10 28.56
C ASP A 257 8.76 -10.06 28.10
N PRO A 258 7.88 -10.51 29.01
CA PRO A 258 6.81 -11.43 28.65
C PRO A 258 5.67 -10.76 27.87
N ARG A 259 5.55 -9.42 27.92
CA ARG A 259 4.40 -8.71 27.37
C ARG A 259 4.41 -8.78 25.84
N PRO A 260 3.33 -9.23 25.16
CA PRO A 260 3.22 -9.09 23.71
C PRO A 260 3.12 -7.61 23.33
N LEU A 261 3.43 -7.28 22.07
CA LEU A 261 3.26 -5.90 21.59
C LEU A 261 1.76 -5.54 21.54
N ARG A 262 0.93 -6.46 21.05
CA ARG A 262 -0.53 -6.38 21.12
C ARG A 262 -1.04 -7.16 22.30
N LEU A 263 -1.80 -6.51 23.17
CA LEU A 263 -2.63 -7.23 24.12
C LEU A 263 -3.68 -7.98 23.31
N GLN A 264 -3.70 -9.30 23.44
CA GLN A 264 -4.79 -10.10 22.90
C GLN A 264 -6.03 -9.66 23.69
N GLU A 265 -7.04 -9.11 23.02
CA GLU A 265 -8.34 -8.90 23.69
C GLU A 265 -8.74 -10.26 24.25
N LEU A 266 -8.89 -10.33 25.57
CA LEU A 266 -9.54 -11.47 26.20
C LEU A 266 -10.95 -11.49 25.62
N VAL A 267 -11.18 -12.30 24.59
CA VAL A 267 -12.53 -12.64 24.19
C VAL A 267 -13.14 -13.23 25.46
N PRO A 268 -14.18 -12.61 26.07
CA PRO A 268 -14.84 -13.27 27.17
C PRO A 268 -15.32 -14.59 26.60
N VAL A 269 -14.82 -15.69 27.17
CA VAL A 269 -15.35 -17.02 26.88
C VAL A 269 -16.81 -16.92 27.31
N SER A 270 -17.72 -16.69 26.36
CA SER A 270 -19.11 -16.94 26.61
C SER A 270 -19.16 -18.42 26.98
N CYS A 271 -19.63 -18.70 28.18
CA CYS A 271 -19.87 -20.05 28.62
C CYS A 271 -20.86 -20.65 27.63
N VAL A 272 -20.36 -21.38 26.63
CA VAL A 272 -21.21 -22.18 25.77
C VAL A 272 -21.71 -23.29 26.68
N ASP A 273 -22.97 -23.15 27.07
CA ASP A 273 -23.74 -24.17 27.75
C ASP A 273 -23.56 -25.48 26.98
N ARG A 274 -22.90 -26.45 27.61
CA ARG A 274 -22.74 -27.80 27.09
C ARG A 274 -24.05 -28.54 27.31
N SER A 275 -25.04 -28.24 26.48
CA SER A 275 -26.09 -29.19 26.17
C SER A 275 -26.70 -28.81 24.83
N ILE A 276 -26.27 -29.49 23.76
CA ILE A 276 -27.13 -30.01 22.70
C ILE A 276 -26.30 -31.03 21.92
N SER A 277 -26.96 -32.14 21.66
CA SER A 277 -26.52 -33.43 21.15
C SER A 277 -25.74 -33.41 19.84
N ASP A 278 -24.68 -34.21 19.87
CA ASP A 278 -23.99 -34.89 18.78
C ASP A 278 -24.95 -35.44 17.71
N ASP A 279 -24.92 -34.84 16.51
CA ASP A 279 -25.09 -35.57 15.25
C ASP A 279 -24.60 -34.73 14.07
N SER A 280 -23.33 -34.86 13.69
CA SER A 280 -22.82 -34.47 12.37
C SER A 280 -21.51 -35.21 12.03
N PRO A 281 -21.39 -35.84 10.84
CA PRO A 281 -20.36 -36.84 10.58
C PRO A 281 -19.14 -36.22 9.91
N ILE A 282 -18.17 -35.71 10.67
CA ILE A 282 -16.89 -35.30 10.06
C ILE A 282 -15.73 -35.78 10.94
N ARG A 283 -14.99 -36.77 10.43
CA ARG A 283 -13.69 -37.19 10.95
C ARG A 283 -12.59 -36.40 10.23
N ILE A 284 -11.68 -35.81 10.98
CA ILE A 284 -10.44 -35.21 10.46
C ILE A 284 -9.46 -36.35 10.15
N LEU A 285 -8.96 -36.39 8.93
CA LEU A 285 -7.79 -37.19 8.54
C LEU A 285 -6.82 -36.30 7.76
N ASP A 286 -5.58 -36.35 8.24
CA ASP A 286 -4.28 -35.85 7.81
C ASP A 286 -4.02 -35.37 6.36
N ASP A 287 -3.12 -34.38 6.32
CA ASP A 287 -2.02 -34.15 5.37
C ASP A 287 -2.24 -34.55 3.90
N THR A 288 -2.58 -33.56 3.07
CA THR A 288 -1.97 -33.30 1.75
C THR A 288 -2.52 -32.00 1.16
N LEU A 289 -1.63 -31.08 0.77
CA LEU A 289 -1.96 -29.87 0.01
C LEU A 289 -1.94 -30.20 -1.49
N GLU A 290 -3.10 -30.50 -2.05
CA GLU A 290 -3.36 -30.41 -3.49
C GLU A 290 -4.23 -29.19 -3.76
N ILE A 291 -3.74 -28.27 -4.59
CA ILE A 291 -4.50 -27.12 -5.09
C ILE A 291 -5.31 -27.61 -6.28
N VAL A 292 -6.63 -27.71 -6.10
CA VAL A 292 -7.60 -27.91 -7.19
C VAL A 292 -8.45 -26.64 -7.33
N GLU A 293 -8.79 -26.33 -8.58
CA GLU A 293 -9.36 -25.11 -9.13
C GLU A 293 -10.51 -24.48 -8.33
N ALA A 294 -10.48 -23.15 -8.18
CA ALA A 294 -11.58 -22.39 -7.59
C ALA A 294 -12.58 -21.97 -8.68
N GLU A 295 -13.78 -22.55 -8.60
CA GLU A 295 -14.93 -22.25 -9.42
C GLU A 295 -15.50 -20.86 -9.07
N LEU A 296 -15.73 -20.03 -10.09
CA LEU A 296 -16.33 -18.70 -10.00
C LEU A 296 -17.82 -18.83 -9.62
N ILE A 297 -18.24 -18.26 -8.49
CA ILE A 297 -19.67 -18.04 -8.22
C ILE A 297 -20.11 -16.77 -8.96
N LEU A 298 -20.85 -16.99 -10.05
CA LEU A 298 -21.58 -15.97 -10.81
C LEU A 298 -22.77 -15.45 -9.99
N GLN A 299 -22.90 -14.14 -9.85
CA GLN A 299 -24.19 -13.50 -9.56
C GLN A 299 -24.90 -13.20 -10.89
N PRO A 300 -26.20 -13.48 -11.02
CA PRO A 300 -26.93 -13.30 -12.27
C PRO A 300 -27.45 -11.86 -12.45
N ASP A 301 -27.30 -11.41 -13.69
CA ASP A 301 -28.09 -10.42 -14.42
C ASP A 301 -28.08 -8.95 -13.97
N ASP A 302 -27.19 -8.18 -14.61
CA ASP A 302 -27.54 -6.86 -15.17
C ASP A 302 -27.10 -6.82 -16.66
N PRO A 303 -27.92 -6.28 -17.57
CA PRO A 303 -27.84 -6.60 -18.99
C PRO A 303 -26.66 -5.92 -19.68
N VAL A 304 -26.05 -6.69 -20.57
CA VAL A 304 -24.95 -6.34 -21.47
C VAL A 304 -25.20 -5.03 -22.22
N GLY A 305 -24.25 -4.11 -22.11
CA GLY A 305 -24.10 -2.94 -22.97
C GLY A 305 -22.64 -2.51 -23.01
N SER A 306 -21.89 -3.13 -23.92
CA SER A 306 -20.50 -2.78 -24.30
C SER A 306 -20.26 -1.27 -24.39
N PRO A 307 -19.16 -0.70 -23.86
CA PRO A 307 -18.78 0.66 -24.20
C PRO A 307 -18.14 0.66 -25.59
N GLU A 308 -18.96 0.88 -26.60
CA GLU A 308 -18.49 1.05 -27.98
C GLU A 308 -17.80 2.40 -28.16
N ILE A 309 -16.50 2.36 -28.42
CA ILE A 309 -15.82 3.38 -29.19
C ILE A 309 -16.10 3.02 -30.65
N LEU A 310 -16.80 3.89 -31.38
CA LEU A 310 -17.34 3.54 -32.69
C LEU A 310 -16.24 3.25 -33.71
N TYR A 311 -15.09 3.92 -33.62
CA TYR A 311 -13.87 3.65 -34.38
C TYR A 311 -12.73 4.58 -33.90
N ILE A 312 -11.46 4.15 -33.98
CA ILE A 312 -10.26 4.98 -33.76
C ILE A 312 -9.27 4.67 -34.89
N ASP A 313 -9.10 5.59 -35.86
CA ASP A 313 -8.03 5.52 -36.88
C ASP A 313 -6.65 5.62 -36.23
#